data_AF-A0A6C0F807-F1
#
_entry.id   AF-A0A6C0F807-F1
#
_cell.length_a   1.000
_cell.length_b   1.000
_cell.length_c   1.000
_cell.angle_alpha   90.00
_cell.angle_beta   90.00
_cell.angle_gamma   90.00
#
_symmetry.space_group_name_H-M   'P 1'
#
loop_
_entity.id
_entity.type
_entity.pdbx_description
1 polymer ?
#
loop_
_entity_poly.entity_id
_entity_poly.type
_entity_poly.pdbx_seq_one_letter_code
_entity_poly.pdbx_strand_id
1 'polypeptide(L)'
;MSLLCDAFDSVDSICVNTGEVIVSKKYLSTSFVNTCSVLVFQYGDMKFMAHIDAINPNMETIINLKLKSIDFDKIRTIFIWKGTKCVDNCPSFNLAKKVLAKIGGNKEIVYLKSDHEIIRI
;
A
#
# COMPACT_ATOMS: atom_id res chain seq x y z
N MET A 1 -17.54 11.56 9.93
CA MET A 1 -16.22 11.17 10.46
C MET A 1 -15.83 9.85 9.83
N SER A 2 -14.74 9.80 9.08
CA SER A 2 -14.17 8.54 8.59
C SER A 2 -13.57 7.80 9.80
N LEU A 3 -13.94 6.55 10.03
CA LEU A 3 -13.30 5.73 11.05
C LEU A 3 -11.85 5.47 10.62
N LEU A 4 -10.89 5.92 11.43
CA LEU A 4 -9.48 5.56 11.26
C LEU A 4 -9.33 4.08 11.58
N CYS A 5 -8.48 3.37 10.84
CA CYS A 5 -8.32 1.94 11.07
C CYS A 5 -7.49 1.64 12.34
N ASP A 6 -6.81 2.65 12.90
CA ASP A 6 -6.17 2.59 14.23
C ASP A 6 -7.14 2.24 15.36
N ALA A 7 -8.45 2.46 15.16
CA ALA A 7 -9.48 1.98 16.09
C ALA A 7 -9.51 0.44 16.19
N PHE A 8 -8.81 -0.27 15.30
CA PHE A 8 -8.70 -1.72 15.23
C PHE A 8 -7.25 -2.22 15.40
N ASP A 9 -6.34 -1.36 15.90
CA ASP A 9 -4.97 -1.77 16.21
C ASP A 9 -4.96 -2.89 17.25
N SER A 10 -4.09 -3.88 17.04
CA SER A 10 -3.87 -4.98 17.98
C SER A 10 -2.38 -5.11 18.28
N VAL A 11 -2.04 -5.84 19.35
CA VAL A 11 -0.63 -5.99 19.80
C VAL A 11 0.31 -6.46 18.67
N ASP A 12 -0.23 -7.24 17.73
CA ASP A 12 0.51 -7.88 16.63
C ASP A 12 0.30 -7.25 15.25
N SER A 13 -0.54 -6.21 15.12
CA SER A 13 -0.86 -5.57 13.85
C SER A 13 -0.80 -4.05 13.95
N ILE A 14 -0.19 -3.41 12.96
CA ILE A 14 -0.19 -1.95 12.81
C ILE A 14 -1.17 -1.60 11.71
N CYS A 15 -2.14 -0.74 12.01
CA CYS A 15 -2.97 -0.14 10.99
C CYS A 15 -2.19 0.92 10.19
N VAL A 16 -2.40 0.93 8.88
CA VAL A 16 -1.91 1.97 7.97
C VAL A 16 -3.09 2.80 7.51
N ASN A 17 -3.17 4.06 7.92
CA ASN A 17 -4.25 4.96 7.52
C ASN A 17 -4.03 5.50 6.10
N THR A 18 -5.11 6.03 5.51
CA THR A 18 -5.06 6.72 4.23
C THR A 18 -4.00 7.83 4.24
N GLY A 19 -3.10 7.82 3.26
CA GLY A 19 -1.99 8.78 3.17
C GLY A 19 -0.71 8.34 3.90
N GLU A 20 -0.69 7.17 4.53
CA GLU A 20 0.46 6.66 5.28
C GLU A 20 1.22 5.57 4.54
N VAL A 21 2.50 5.42 4.92
CA VAL A 21 3.41 4.38 4.45
C VAL A 21 4.17 3.80 5.64
N ILE A 22 3.97 2.51 5.90
CA ILE A 22 4.58 1.82 7.02
C ILE A 22 5.42 0.65 6.52
N VAL A 23 6.55 0.46 7.21
CA VAL A 23 7.46 -0.67 7.06
C VAL A 23 7.66 -1.28 8.44
N SER A 24 7.34 -2.56 8.61
CA SER A 24 7.40 -3.21 9.92
C SER A 24 7.60 -4.72 9.83
N LYS A 25 8.08 -5.33 10.91
CA LYS A 25 8.06 -6.79 11.11
C LYS A 25 6.68 -7.29 11.55
N LYS A 26 5.89 -6.43 12.21
CA LYS A 26 4.51 -6.75 12.63
C LYS A 26 3.61 -6.96 11.41
N TYR A 27 2.41 -7.52 11.62
CA TYR A 27 1.41 -7.52 10.57
C TYR A 27 1.00 -6.09 10.23
N LEU A 28 0.68 -5.84 8.97
CA LEU A 28 0.17 -4.55 8.52
C LEU A 28 -1.27 -4.74 8.06
N SER A 29 -2.16 -3.86 8.52
CA SER A 29 -3.56 -3.88 8.14
C SER A 29 -4.03 -2.52 7.64
N THR A 30 -5.01 -2.50 6.74
CA THR A 30 -5.70 -1.26 6.38
C THR A 30 -7.14 -1.52 6.00
N SER A 31 -7.98 -0.49 6.13
CA SER A 31 -9.41 -0.55 5.88
C SER A 31 -9.87 0.62 5.01
N PHE A 32 -11.12 0.57 4.55
CA PHE A 32 -11.77 1.66 3.81
C PHE A 32 -11.10 2.04 2.48
N VAL A 33 -10.56 1.04 1.77
CA VAL A 33 -9.95 1.21 0.45
C VAL A 33 -11.05 1.31 -0.61
N ASN A 34 -11.81 2.41 -0.60
CA ASN A 34 -12.95 2.58 -1.51
C ASN A 34 -12.52 3.30 -2.78
N THR A 35 -11.98 4.50 -2.64
CA THR A 35 -11.48 5.35 -3.73
C THR A 35 -9.95 5.37 -3.82
N CYS A 36 -9.28 4.75 -2.85
CA CYS A 36 -7.82 4.67 -2.75
C CYS A 36 -7.29 3.37 -3.36
N SER A 37 -5.97 3.28 -3.42
CA SER A 37 -5.26 2.04 -3.76
C SER A 37 -4.24 1.75 -2.66
N VAL A 38 -3.95 0.48 -2.41
CA VAL A 38 -2.95 0.05 -1.44
C VAL A 38 -1.87 -0.73 -2.16
N LEU A 39 -0.63 -0.30 -1.98
CA LEU A 39 0.55 -1.01 -2.46
C LEU A 39 1.16 -1.79 -1.31
N VAL A 40 1.29 -3.11 -1.48
CA VAL A 40 1.85 -3.98 -0.45
C VAL A 40 2.82 -5.01 -1.02
N PHE A 41 3.84 -5.35 -0.22
CA PHE A 41 4.75 -6.46 -0.50
C PHE A 41 5.50 -6.86 0.77
N GLN A 42 6.06 -8.06 0.75
CA GLN A 42 6.92 -8.59 1.80
C GLN A 42 8.33 -8.81 1.25
N TYR A 43 9.34 -8.54 2.08
CA TYR A 43 10.74 -8.80 1.78
C TYR A 43 11.46 -9.28 3.05
N GLY A 44 11.92 -10.53 3.04
CA GLY A 44 12.41 -11.17 4.26
C GLY A 44 11.33 -11.23 5.36
N ASP A 45 11.67 -10.76 6.56
CA ASP A 45 10.77 -10.64 7.72
C ASP A 45 10.03 -9.29 7.78
N MET A 46 10.29 -8.39 6.83
CA MET A 46 9.71 -7.06 6.77
C MET A 46 8.54 -7.00 5.80
N LYS A 47 7.55 -6.20 6.16
CA LYS A 47 6.35 -5.91 5.38
C LYS A 47 6.31 -4.44 5.04
N PHE A 48 5.87 -4.13 3.84
CA PHE A 48 5.61 -2.77 3.37
C PHE A 48 4.14 -2.64 3.03
N MET A 49 3.51 -1.57 3.52
CA MET A 49 2.16 -1.18 3.11
C MET A 49 2.10 0.35 2.95
N ALA A 50 1.61 0.78 1.80
CA ALA A 50 1.28 2.18 1.51
C ALA A 50 -0.21 2.27 1.17
N HIS A 51 -0.98 2.98 1.99
CA HIS A 51 -2.35 3.33 1.66
C HIS A 51 -2.33 4.66 0.90
N ILE A 52 -2.41 4.58 -0.42
CA ILE A 52 -2.13 5.69 -1.32
C ILE A 52 -3.33 6.62 -1.41
N ASP A 53 -3.16 7.81 -0.83
CA ASP A 53 -4.01 8.96 -1.09
C ASP A 53 -3.38 9.84 -2.16
N ALA A 54 -4.06 9.99 -3.29
CA ALA A 54 -3.58 10.84 -4.38
C ALA A 54 -3.96 12.31 -4.22
N ILE A 55 -4.81 12.66 -3.25
CA ILE A 55 -5.09 14.05 -2.90
C ILE A 55 -3.88 14.66 -2.17
N ASN A 56 -3.14 13.84 -1.42
CA ASN A 56 -1.93 14.26 -0.74
C ASN A 56 -0.78 14.52 -1.76
N PRO A 57 -0.35 15.77 -1.97
CA PRO A 57 0.69 16.10 -2.95
C PRO A 57 2.07 15.53 -2.60
N ASN A 58 2.28 15.17 -1.33
CA ASN A 58 3.55 14.62 -0.86
C ASN A 58 3.61 13.10 -0.93
N MET A 59 2.52 12.43 -1.32
CA MET A 59 2.43 10.96 -1.24
C MET A 59 3.50 10.27 -2.08
N GLU A 60 3.78 10.77 -3.29
CA GLU A 60 4.85 10.24 -4.14
C GLU A 60 6.21 10.30 -3.44
N THR A 61 6.52 11.44 -2.82
CA THR A 61 7.80 11.66 -2.12
C THR A 61 7.93 10.75 -0.90
N ILE A 62 6.88 10.62 -0.09
CA ILE A 62 6.87 9.77 1.11
C ILE A 62 7.11 8.31 0.73
N ILE A 63 6.40 7.81 -0.28
CA ILE A 63 6.57 6.44 -0.78
C ILE A 63 8.02 6.24 -1.28
N ASN A 64 8.50 7.12 -2.15
CA ASN A 64 9.85 6.99 -2.72
C ASN A 64 10.95 7.03 -1.64
N LEU A 65 10.79 7.85 -0.59
CA LEU A 65 11.74 7.89 0.53
C LEU A 65 11.80 6.56 1.28
N LYS A 66 10.65 5.93 1.55
CA LYS A 66 10.60 4.61 2.21
C LYS A 66 11.12 3.48 1.33
N LEU A 67 10.89 3.58 0.03
CA LEU A 67 11.35 2.59 -0.95
C LEU A 67 12.88 2.60 -1.16
N LYS A 68 13.55 3.75 -0.98
CA LYS A 68 15.02 3.85 -1.13
C LYS A 68 15.81 2.92 -0.20
N SER A 69 15.26 2.56 0.95
CA SER A 69 15.90 1.68 1.93
C SER A 69 15.58 0.20 1.72
N ILE A 70 14.87 -0.16 0.64
CA ILE A 70 14.39 -1.53 0.40
C ILE A 70 15.22 -2.17 -0.70
N ASP A 71 15.68 -3.38 -0.42
CA ASP A 71 16.36 -4.25 -1.36
C ASP A 71 15.32 -5.00 -2.20
N PHE A 72 15.09 -4.54 -3.42
CA PHE A 72 14.03 -5.04 -4.29
C PHE A 72 14.27 -6.43 -4.87
N ASP A 73 15.50 -6.93 -4.82
CA ASP A 73 15.81 -8.29 -5.29
C ASP A 73 15.27 -9.36 -4.34
N LYS A 74 14.92 -8.97 -3.11
CA LYS A 74 14.28 -9.83 -2.10
C LYS A 74 12.76 -9.87 -2.22
N ILE A 75 12.17 -9.11 -3.14
CA ILE A 75 10.72 -9.06 -3.33
C ILE A 75 10.34 -10.00 -4.49
N ARG A 76 9.49 -10.99 -4.19
CA ARG A 76 8.96 -11.91 -5.21
C ARG A 76 7.71 -11.37 -5.88
N THR A 77 6.75 -10.94 -5.06
CA THR A 77 5.42 -10.54 -5.50
C THR A 77 5.05 -9.21 -4.88
N ILE A 78 4.46 -8.34 -5.69
CA ILE A 78 3.91 -7.05 -5.28
C ILE A 78 2.41 -7.10 -5.52
N PHE A 79 1.64 -6.78 -4.50
CA PHE A 79 0.19 -6.69 -4.62
C PHE A 79 -0.23 -5.24 -4.66
N ILE A 80 -1.10 -4.90 -5.61
CA ILE A 80 -1.82 -3.63 -5.62
C ILE A 80 -3.29 -3.93 -5.45
N TRP A 81 -3.82 -3.53 -4.29
CA TRP A 81 -5.25 -3.56 -4.03
C TRP A 81 -5.87 -2.27 -4.48
N LYS A 82 -6.87 -2.39 -5.33
CA LYS A 82 -7.61 -1.26 -5.89
C LYS A 82 -9.00 -1.25 -5.28
N GLY A 83 -9.42 -0.10 -4.75
CA GLY A 83 -10.76 0.04 -4.23
C GLY A 83 -11.85 -0.11 -5.28
N THR A 84 -13.02 -0.59 -4.89
CA THR A 84 -14.16 -0.78 -5.81
C THR A 84 -14.61 0.50 -6.50
N LYS A 85 -14.53 1.65 -5.83
CA LYS A 85 -14.91 2.96 -6.36
C LYS A 85 -13.76 3.71 -7.04
N CYS A 86 -12.55 3.13 -7.03
CA CYS A 86 -11.39 3.61 -7.76
C CYS A 86 -11.52 3.24 -9.26
N VAL A 87 -12.66 3.48 -9.92
CA VAL A 87 -12.85 3.23 -11.36
C VAL A 87 -12.03 4.21 -12.21
N ASP A 88 -11.78 3.86 -13.48
CA ASP A 88 -11.06 4.58 -14.55
C ASP A 88 -10.26 5.85 -14.19
N ASN A 89 -8.97 5.83 -14.52
CA ASN A 89 -8.03 6.92 -14.27
C ASN A 89 -7.80 7.25 -12.78
N CYS A 90 -8.04 6.28 -11.90
CA CYS A 90 -7.85 6.42 -10.47
C CYS A 90 -6.43 6.90 -10.11
N PRO A 91 -6.29 8.13 -9.58
CA PRO A 91 -4.98 8.75 -9.38
C PRO A 91 -4.09 7.99 -8.40
N SER A 92 -4.67 7.35 -7.38
CA SER A 92 -3.92 6.53 -6.40
C SER A 92 -3.31 5.29 -7.05
N PHE A 93 -4.05 4.64 -7.97
CA PHE A 93 -3.57 3.50 -8.72
C PHE A 93 -2.48 3.89 -9.73
N ASN A 94 -2.67 5.02 -10.42
CA ASN A 94 -1.67 5.56 -11.34
C ASN A 94 -0.37 5.92 -10.61
N LEU A 95 -0.46 6.48 -9.39
CA LEU A 95 0.70 6.76 -8.55
C LEU A 95 1.42 5.47 -8.15
N ALA A 96 0.69 4.43 -7.75
CA ALA A 96 1.27 3.11 -7.45
C ALA A 96 2.08 2.57 -8.64
N LYS A 97 1.48 2.58 -9.84
CA LYS A 97 2.15 2.17 -11.08
C LYS A 97 3.40 3.01 -11.39
N LYS A 98 3.30 4.33 -11.27
CA LYS A 98 4.41 5.26 -11.50
C LYS A 98 5.59 4.97 -10.57
N VAL A 99 5.31 4.70 -9.30
CA VAL A 99 6.33 4.34 -8.31
C VAL A 99 6.97 3.00 -8.64
N LEU A 100 6.17 1.97 -8.96
CA LEU A 100 6.69 0.64 -9.32
C LEU A 100 7.51 0.63 -10.61
N ALA A 101 7.15 1.47 -11.59
CA ALA A 101 7.92 1.60 -12.82
C ALA A 101 9.37 2.07 -12.56
N LYS A 102 9.61 2.84 -11.49
CA LYS A 102 10.96 3.28 -11.09
C LYS A 102 11.79 2.18 -10.44
N ILE A 103 11.13 1.17 -9.88
CA ILE A 103 11.77 0.09 -9.12
C ILE A 103 12.41 -0.95 -10.05
N GLY A 104 11.83 -1.16 -11.24
CA GLY A 104 12.37 -2.06 -12.26
C GLY A 104 12.41 -3.55 -11.89
N GLY A 105 12.54 -4.42 -12.90
CA GLY A 105 12.79 -5.86 -12.77
C GLY A 105 11.58 -6.79 -12.95
N ASN A 106 11.86 -8.09 -13.06
CA ASN A 106 10.90 -9.18 -13.30
C ASN A 106 10.10 -9.56 -12.06
N LYS A 107 9.46 -8.59 -11.40
CA LYS A 107 8.62 -8.85 -10.23
C LYS A 107 7.20 -9.19 -10.70
N GLU A 108 6.58 -10.18 -10.07
CA GLU A 108 5.17 -10.47 -10.32
C GLU A 108 4.32 -9.38 -9.66
N ILE A 109 3.51 -8.69 -10.46
CA ILE A 109 2.57 -7.68 -9.97
C ILE A 109 1.16 -8.26 -10.05
N VAL A 110 0.54 -8.44 -8.88
CA VAL A 110 -0.82 -8.96 -8.76
C VAL A 110 -1.77 -7.81 -8.44
N TYR A 111 -2.80 -7.67 -9.26
CA TYR A 111 -3.82 -6.64 -9.10
C TYR A 111 -5.08 -7.26 -8.48
N LEU A 112 -5.48 -6.74 -7.32
CA LEU A 112 -6.64 -7.24 -6.57
C LEU A 112 -7.69 -6.13 -6.45
N LYS A 113 -8.97 -6.51 -6.44
CA LYS A 113 -10.08 -5.61 -6.12
C LYS A 113 -10.43 -5.80 -4.64
N SER A 114 -10.58 -4.71 -3.90
CA SER A 114 -10.99 -4.75 -2.48
C SER A 114 -12.48 -4.41 -2.37
N ASP A 115 -13.28 -5.41 -2.00
CA ASP A 115 -14.74 -5.32 -1.90
C ASP A 115 -15.24 -4.91 -0.50
N HIS A 116 -14.40 -4.20 0.28
CA HIS A 116 -14.66 -3.64 1.63
C HIS A 116 -14.21 -4.46 2.85
N GLU A 117 -13.44 -5.52 2.67
CA GLU A 117 -12.87 -6.26 3.79
C GLU A 117 -11.40 -5.90 3.97
N ILE A 118 -11.01 -5.75 5.22
CA ILE A 118 -9.69 -5.35 5.71
C ILE A 118 -8.58 -6.06 4.93
N ILE A 119 -7.60 -5.31 4.42
CA ILE A 119 -6.39 -5.89 3.82
C ILE A 119 -5.39 -6.12 4.94
N ARG A 120 -4.84 -7.34 5.06
CA ARG A 120 -3.79 -7.67 6.02
C ARG A 120 -2.66 -8.45 5.36
N ILE A 121 -1.41 -8.10 5.69
CA ILE A 121 -0.20 -8.83 5.28
C ILE A 121 0.71 -9.10 6.46
#